data_AF-A0A316WEG5-F1
#
_entry.id   AF-A0A316WEG5-F1
#
_cell.length_a   1.000
_cell.length_b   1.000
_cell.length_c   1.000
_cell.angle_alpha   90.00
_cell.angle_beta   90.00
_cell.angle_gamma   90.00
#
_symmetry.space_group_name_H-M   'P 1'
#
loop_
_entity.id
_entity.type
_entity.pdbx_description
1 polymer ?
#
loop_
_entity_poly.entity_id
_entity_poly.type
_entity_poly.pdbx_seq_one_letter_code
_entity_poly.pdbx_strand_id
1 'polypeptide(L)'
;MSAQQGEVLHDAATYDDKKAQPSVEVNEVGSGKKSTIKIGKELGPVALIFACGTALFSDGYINAASGPVKTILGVLYEDRNPNLSHDLSLFSSLAFAGTVAGMLIFGVLTDRIGRKPGMLFCCIWLTLWSIIIAGAWGAGGSIPGLFAALQAYRFLQGIALGAEYPCGSVAASENTEAPGVNPKHTQSLFILATNTAIDFGFVAASLVAAILLEIFSERHLEWVWRLTLGLGALPPMIIFFFRTRMHEPEQFKKGAIKKPTAKLWWLIIKKYWVRLSAVSLSWFIYDWVSYPAGLYSSFFVSQLVPDNDLQISLWYGVLINAFYIPGTIIGALLSDRLGPKNTMILGLFIQAAFGFGLAGGFGALRNESIAGIIVLYGFFVAAGEMGPGNNLGLLASKAVAPTAVRGTFYGIAAAIGKVGAFVATYVYDQIQADLSPDEMATIRFSGPFYIGAGLALVSAAIVFVFIPQVTHDGMKKLDRDFEAYLVANGYDLSFMGMESTSAPEKIEDVKDTESPQEEKEGIGADAEREQARRQTEA
;
A
#
# COMPACT_ATOMS: atom_id res chain seq x y z
N MET A 1 -71.84 9.95 20.78
CA MET A 1 -71.11 9.66 19.53
C MET A 1 -70.33 10.90 19.15
N SER A 2 -69.03 10.91 19.42
CA SER A 2 -68.10 11.96 19.00
C SER A 2 -66.74 11.27 18.85
N ALA A 3 -66.21 11.29 17.63
CA ALA A 3 -64.96 10.65 17.24
C ALA A 3 -63.80 11.63 17.45
N GLN A 4 -62.75 11.16 18.12
CA GLN A 4 -61.49 11.86 18.33
C GLN A 4 -60.70 11.96 17.01
N GLN A 5 -60.32 13.17 16.62
CA GLN A 5 -59.20 13.43 15.71
C GLN A 5 -57.93 13.54 16.56
N GLY A 6 -56.96 12.67 16.32
CA GLY A 6 -55.62 12.73 16.92
C GLY A 6 -54.66 13.41 15.95
N GLU A 7 -54.02 14.49 16.41
CA GLU A 7 -52.84 15.11 15.82
C GLU A 7 -51.66 14.13 15.87
N VAL A 8 -50.92 14.00 14.77
CA VAL A 8 -49.62 13.32 14.72
C VAL A 8 -48.56 14.42 14.80
N LEU A 9 -47.96 14.56 15.98
CA LEU A 9 -46.78 15.40 16.21
C LEU A 9 -45.55 14.74 15.57
N HIS A 10 -44.81 15.53 14.79
CA HIS A 10 -43.45 15.24 14.35
C HIS A 10 -42.51 15.34 15.55
N ASP A 11 -42.01 14.21 16.05
CA ASP A 11 -40.90 14.22 17.02
C ASP A 11 -39.56 14.13 16.30
N ALA A 12 -38.78 15.18 16.49
CA ALA A 12 -37.37 15.27 16.14
C ALA A 12 -36.57 14.29 17.01
N ALA A 13 -35.90 13.32 16.37
CA ALA A 13 -34.97 12.44 17.07
C ALA A 13 -33.69 13.21 17.42
N THR A 14 -33.57 13.61 18.69
CA THR A 14 -32.32 13.98 19.34
C THR A 14 -31.38 12.78 19.38
N TYR A 15 -30.20 12.92 18.78
CA TYR A 15 -29.06 12.03 18.98
C TYR A 15 -28.57 12.16 20.43
N ASP A 16 -28.76 11.13 21.26
CA ASP A 16 -28.10 10.99 22.55
C ASP A 16 -27.00 9.93 22.46
N ASP A 17 -25.78 10.39 22.64
CA ASP A 17 -24.52 9.69 22.49
C ASP A 17 -24.13 9.08 23.86
N LYS A 18 -24.52 7.82 24.13
CA LYS A 18 -24.03 7.05 25.29
C LYS A 18 -24.26 5.53 25.16
N LYS A 19 -23.19 4.81 24.77
CA LYS A 19 -22.80 3.46 25.21
C LYS A 19 -23.91 2.38 25.34
N ALA A 20 -24.76 2.17 24.34
CA ALA A 20 -25.52 0.91 24.24
C ALA A 20 -24.68 -0.13 23.48
N GLN A 21 -24.48 -1.34 24.05
CA GLN A 21 -23.91 -2.46 23.30
C GLN A 21 -24.94 -2.93 22.26
N PRO A 22 -24.55 -3.19 21.00
CA PRO A 22 -25.44 -3.80 20.04
C PRO A 22 -25.82 -5.21 20.53
N SER A 23 -27.11 -5.47 20.65
CA SER A 23 -27.66 -6.77 21.05
C SER A 23 -28.79 -7.17 20.13
N VAL A 24 -28.79 -8.44 19.72
CA VAL A 24 -29.90 -9.01 18.94
C VAL A 24 -30.75 -9.86 19.88
N GLU A 25 -32.05 -9.56 19.93
CA GLU A 25 -33.04 -10.41 20.58
C GLU A 25 -33.36 -11.59 19.65
N VAL A 26 -33.04 -12.80 20.09
CA VAL A 26 -33.45 -14.02 19.40
C VAL A 26 -34.58 -14.66 20.19
N ASN A 27 -35.72 -14.86 19.52
CA ASN A 27 -36.81 -15.67 20.06
C ASN A 27 -36.50 -17.14 19.78
N GLU A 28 -36.19 -17.91 20.82
CA GLU A 28 -36.12 -19.36 20.69
C GLU A 28 -37.53 -19.90 20.39
N VAL A 29 -37.69 -20.49 19.21
CA VAL A 29 -38.96 -21.06 18.75
C VAL A 29 -39.43 -22.11 19.76
N GLY A 30 -40.55 -21.83 20.42
CA GLY A 30 -41.23 -22.75 21.33
C GLY A 30 -40.93 -22.61 22.83
N SER A 31 -40.02 -21.72 23.27
CA SER A 31 -39.66 -21.61 24.70
C SER A 31 -40.20 -20.37 25.42
N GLY A 32 -40.69 -19.35 24.72
CA GLY A 32 -41.07 -18.07 25.34
C GLY A 32 -39.93 -17.33 26.06
N LYS A 33 -38.68 -17.83 25.98
CA LYS A 33 -37.48 -17.19 26.51
C LYS A 33 -36.84 -16.34 25.43
N LYS A 34 -36.66 -15.05 25.76
CA LYS A 34 -35.83 -14.14 24.98
C LYS A 34 -34.37 -14.34 25.40
N SER A 35 -33.50 -14.73 24.48
CA SER A 35 -32.06 -14.73 24.71
C SER A 35 -31.43 -13.51 24.03
N THR A 36 -30.67 -12.74 24.80
CA THR A 36 -29.97 -11.54 24.31
C THR A 36 -28.53 -11.94 23.99
N ILE A 37 -28.19 -12.00 22.70
CA ILE A 37 -26.81 -12.24 22.28
C ILE A 37 -26.08 -10.90 22.31
N LYS A 38 -25.09 -10.76 23.20
CA LYS A 38 -24.20 -9.60 23.24
C LYS A 38 -23.23 -9.69 22.07
N ILE A 39 -23.39 -8.82 21.07
CA ILE A 39 -22.43 -8.69 19.99
C ILE A 39 -21.20 -7.97 20.58
N GLY A 40 -20.00 -8.49 20.31
CA GLY A 40 -18.76 -7.83 20.75
C GLY A 40 -18.71 -6.38 20.27
N LYS A 41 -18.07 -5.49 21.04
CA LYS A 41 -17.92 -4.07 20.66
C LYS A 41 -17.38 -3.95 19.23
N GLU A 42 -18.09 -3.19 18.40
CA GLU A 42 -17.66 -2.88 17.04
C GLU A 42 -16.37 -2.06 17.06
N LEU A 43 -15.53 -2.26 16.04
CA LEU A 43 -14.31 -1.47 15.85
C LEU A 43 -14.68 -0.03 15.50
N GLY A 44 -14.03 0.95 16.16
CA GLY A 44 -14.18 2.35 15.78
C GLY A 44 -13.65 2.63 14.36
N PRO A 45 -14.05 3.75 13.71
CA PRO A 45 -13.72 4.03 12.31
C PRO A 45 -12.21 3.98 12.00
N VAL A 46 -11.38 4.58 12.86
CA VAL A 46 -9.91 4.54 12.70
C VAL A 46 -9.37 3.13 12.90
N ALA A 47 -9.84 2.40 13.91
CA ALA A 47 -9.40 1.03 14.16
C ALA A 47 -9.73 0.09 12.99
N LEU A 48 -10.85 0.33 12.29
CA LEU A 48 -11.23 -0.41 11.09
C LEU A 48 -10.26 -0.16 9.92
N ILE A 49 -9.82 1.09 9.70
CA ILE A 49 -8.80 1.42 8.69
C ILE A 49 -7.51 0.62 8.96
N PHE A 50 -7.05 0.60 10.22
CA PHE A 50 -5.86 -0.16 10.61
C PHE A 50 -6.09 -1.68 10.49
N ALA A 51 -7.26 -2.21 10.84
CA ALA A 51 -7.56 -3.64 10.67
C ALA A 51 -7.58 -4.08 9.19
N CYS A 52 -7.98 -3.18 8.28
CA CYS A 52 -7.88 -3.39 6.84
C CYS A 52 -6.41 -3.35 6.36
N GLY A 53 -5.66 -2.31 6.72
CA GLY A 53 -4.35 -2.02 6.13
C GLY A 53 -3.16 -2.78 6.76
N THR A 54 -3.15 -2.95 8.08
CA THR A 54 -1.95 -3.40 8.81
C THR A 54 -1.47 -4.79 8.44
N ALA A 55 -2.28 -5.60 7.75
CA ALA A 55 -1.86 -6.88 7.21
C ALA A 55 -0.71 -6.78 6.21
N LEU A 56 -0.55 -5.61 5.57
CA LEU A 56 0.58 -5.29 4.70
C LEU A 56 1.93 -5.29 5.44
N PHE A 57 1.94 -5.25 6.78
CA PHE A 57 3.14 -5.59 7.55
C PHE A 57 3.69 -6.97 7.18
N SER A 58 2.80 -7.95 6.98
CA SER A 58 3.19 -9.31 6.58
C SER A 58 3.84 -9.31 5.20
N ASP A 59 3.38 -8.45 4.28
CA ASP A 59 3.96 -8.28 2.96
C ASP A 59 5.37 -7.68 3.02
N GLY A 60 5.53 -6.61 3.81
CA GLY A 60 6.84 -6.05 4.10
C GLY A 60 7.79 -7.10 4.67
N TYR A 61 7.38 -7.77 5.75
CA TYR A 61 8.21 -8.76 6.42
C TYR A 61 8.63 -9.90 5.49
N ILE A 62 7.67 -10.53 4.81
CA ILE A 62 7.94 -11.71 3.97
C ILE A 62 8.84 -11.36 2.78
N ASN A 63 8.63 -10.20 2.16
CA ASN A 63 9.45 -9.78 1.03
C ASN A 63 10.86 -9.40 1.49
N ALA A 64 11.02 -8.57 2.53
CA ALA A 64 12.34 -8.17 3.01
C ALA A 64 13.15 -9.32 3.62
N ALA A 65 12.51 -10.30 4.26
CA ALA A 65 13.18 -11.48 4.79
C ALA A 65 13.97 -12.23 3.71
N SER A 66 13.57 -12.13 2.44
CA SER A 66 14.25 -12.74 1.30
C SER A 66 15.69 -12.28 1.14
N GLY A 67 16.02 -11.02 1.45
CA GLY A 67 17.37 -10.46 1.27
C GLY A 67 18.41 -11.09 2.21
N PRO A 68 18.22 -11.00 3.55
CA PRO A 68 19.06 -11.69 4.52
C PRO A 68 19.11 -13.19 4.30
N VAL A 69 17.97 -13.82 3.98
CA VAL A 69 17.91 -15.27 3.70
C VAL A 69 18.69 -15.63 2.44
N LYS A 70 18.60 -14.85 1.36
CA LYS A 70 19.40 -15.05 0.15
C LYS A 70 20.90 -14.98 0.47
N THR A 71 21.31 -14.03 1.31
CA THR A 71 22.70 -13.89 1.77
C THR A 71 23.15 -15.13 2.55
N ILE A 72 22.34 -15.58 3.52
CA ILE A 72 22.63 -16.76 4.35
C ILE A 72 22.69 -18.05 3.52
N LEU A 73 21.73 -18.24 2.60
CA LEU A 73 21.71 -19.40 1.70
C LEU A 73 22.90 -19.41 0.73
N GLY A 74 23.36 -18.21 0.31
CA GLY A 74 24.59 -18.02 -0.45
C GLY A 74 25.79 -18.64 0.25
N VAL A 75 26.04 -18.23 1.50
CA VAL A 75 27.13 -18.75 2.34
C VAL A 75 26.96 -20.25 2.62
N LEU A 76 25.74 -20.70 2.92
CA LEU A 76 25.50 -22.08 3.33
C LEU A 76 25.72 -23.10 2.20
N TYR A 77 25.43 -22.74 0.95
CA TYR A 77 25.42 -23.67 -0.18
C TYR A 77 26.41 -23.35 -1.29
N GLU A 78 27.34 -22.41 -1.09
CA GLU A 78 28.35 -21.97 -2.08
C GLU A 78 29.07 -23.14 -2.76
N ASP A 79 29.68 -24.04 -1.97
CA ASP A 79 30.42 -25.20 -2.49
C ASP A 79 29.53 -26.40 -2.85
N ARG A 80 28.23 -26.31 -2.58
CA ARG A 80 27.31 -27.47 -2.61
C ARG A 80 26.24 -27.38 -3.70
N ASN A 81 26.10 -26.23 -4.37
CA ASN A 81 25.17 -26.05 -5.47
C ASN A 81 25.82 -25.31 -6.66
N PRO A 82 26.14 -26.01 -7.77
CA PRO A 82 26.72 -25.39 -8.96
C PRO A 82 25.83 -24.30 -9.60
N ASN A 83 24.51 -24.34 -9.38
CA ASN A 83 23.54 -23.39 -9.94
C ASN A 83 23.04 -22.37 -8.89
N LEU A 84 23.78 -22.18 -7.79
CA LEU A 84 23.32 -21.41 -6.63
C LEU A 84 22.82 -20.01 -6.99
N SER A 85 23.59 -19.25 -7.78
CA SER A 85 23.22 -17.88 -8.16
C SER A 85 21.87 -17.82 -8.89
N HIS A 86 21.64 -18.76 -9.81
CA HIS A 86 20.38 -18.89 -10.53
C HIS A 86 19.24 -19.28 -9.58
N ASP A 87 19.44 -20.26 -8.71
CA ASP A 87 18.43 -20.73 -7.77
C ASP A 87 18.03 -19.69 -6.73
N LEU A 88 18.98 -18.88 -6.25
CA LEU A 88 18.74 -17.75 -5.34
C LEU A 88 17.99 -16.60 -6.01
N SER A 89 18.28 -16.34 -7.29
CA SER A 89 17.54 -15.37 -8.09
C SER A 89 16.09 -15.81 -8.28
N LEU A 90 15.86 -17.09 -8.62
CA LEU A 90 14.51 -17.66 -8.73
C LEU A 90 13.76 -17.67 -7.40
N PHE A 91 14.43 -18.01 -6.28
CA PHE A 91 13.84 -17.98 -4.94
C PHE A 91 13.27 -16.60 -4.56
N SER A 92 13.95 -15.53 -4.97
CA SER A 92 13.52 -14.16 -4.72
C SER A 92 12.42 -13.74 -5.69
N SER A 93 12.60 -14.03 -6.98
CA SER A 93 11.74 -13.55 -8.06
C SER A 93 10.37 -14.27 -8.09
N LEU A 94 10.31 -15.57 -7.79
CA LEU A 94 9.05 -16.33 -7.87
C LEU A 94 7.99 -15.89 -6.87
N ALA A 95 8.39 -15.27 -5.75
CA ALA A 95 7.44 -14.62 -4.85
C ALA A 95 6.64 -13.53 -5.56
N PHE A 96 7.31 -12.65 -6.31
CA PHE A 96 6.65 -11.60 -7.09
C PHE A 96 5.77 -12.15 -8.21
N ALA A 97 6.20 -13.23 -8.89
CA ALA A 97 5.36 -13.90 -9.88
C ALA A 97 4.05 -14.41 -9.27
N GLY A 98 4.12 -14.99 -8.07
CA GLY A 98 2.95 -15.35 -7.28
C GLY A 98 2.09 -14.14 -6.91
N THR A 99 2.72 -13.06 -6.45
CA THR A 99 2.04 -11.80 -6.09
C THR A 99 1.26 -11.20 -7.25
N VAL A 100 1.83 -11.20 -8.47
CA VAL A 100 1.13 -10.77 -9.69
C VAL A 100 -0.13 -11.59 -9.92
N ALA A 101 -0.03 -12.93 -9.85
CA ALA A 101 -1.19 -13.81 -10.02
C ALA A 101 -2.25 -13.54 -8.93
N GLY A 102 -1.83 -13.38 -7.68
CA GLY A 102 -2.69 -13.03 -6.55
C GLY A 102 -3.45 -11.73 -6.77
N MET A 103 -2.76 -10.66 -7.16
CA MET A 103 -3.35 -9.34 -7.39
C MET A 103 -4.42 -9.35 -8.48
N LEU A 104 -4.18 -10.06 -9.58
CA LEU A 104 -5.13 -10.16 -10.69
C LEU A 104 -6.36 -10.99 -10.33
N ILE A 105 -6.17 -12.14 -9.68
CA ILE A 105 -7.26 -13.03 -9.26
C ILE A 105 -8.12 -12.33 -8.20
N PHE A 106 -7.50 -11.84 -7.14
CA PHE A 106 -8.21 -11.26 -6.01
C PHE A 106 -8.72 -9.86 -6.29
N GLY A 107 -8.13 -9.11 -7.23
CA GLY A 107 -8.70 -7.86 -7.75
C GLY A 107 -10.12 -8.05 -8.27
N VAL A 108 -10.32 -9.06 -9.12
CA VAL A 108 -11.66 -9.38 -9.65
C VAL A 108 -12.53 -10.05 -8.59
N LEU A 109 -11.97 -10.95 -7.77
CA LEU A 109 -12.73 -11.67 -6.75
C LEU A 109 -13.28 -10.74 -5.69
N THR A 110 -12.48 -9.76 -5.26
CA THR A 110 -12.90 -8.81 -4.23
C THR A 110 -14.07 -7.95 -4.69
N ASP A 111 -14.09 -7.57 -5.97
CA ASP A 111 -15.18 -6.78 -6.54
C ASP A 111 -16.48 -7.58 -6.69
N ARG A 112 -16.42 -8.92 -6.62
CA ARG A 112 -17.59 -9.81 -6.74
C ARG A 112 -18.10 -10.36 -5.42
N ILE A 113 -17.21 -10.80 -4.55
CA ILE A 113 -17.53 -11.52 -3.31
C ILE A 113 -17.53 -10.60 -2.09
N GLY A 114 -16.81 -9.47 -2.17
CA GLY A 114 -16.60 -8.54 -1.05
C GLY A 114 -15.14 -8.49 -0.59
N ARG A 115 -14.85 -7.60 0.36
CA ARG A 115 -13.49 -7.35 0.84
C ARG A 115 -13.07 -8.36 1.92
N LYS A 116 -13.97 -8.71 2.84
CA LYS A 116 -13.68 -9.51 4.04
C LYS A 116 -13.29 -10.96 3.73
N PRO A 117 -14.00 -11.72 2.87
CA PRO A 117 -13.62 -13.10 2.56
C PRO A 117 -12.22 -13.21 1.96
N GLY A 118 -11.86 -12.27 1.07
CA GLY A 118 -10.51 -12.17 0.52
C GLY A 118 -9.47 -11.98 1.61
N MET A 119 -9.64 -10.97 2.48
CA MET A 119 -8.73 -10.69 3.59
C MET A 119 -8.53 -11.87 4.55
N LEU A 120 -9.58 -12.62 4.88
CA LEU A 120 -9.48 -13.79 5.78
C LEU A 120 -8.74 -14.96 5.12
N PHE A 121 -9.02 -15.23 3.85
CA PHE A 121 -8.31 -16.24 3.07
C PHE A 121 -6.82 -15.93 2.98
N CYS A 122 -6.45 -14.67 2.74
CA CYS A 122 -5.05 -14.22 2.68
C CYS A 122 -4.30 -14.55 3.97
N CYS A 123 -4.87 -14.21 5.14
CA CYS A 123 -4.21 -14.45 6.42
C CYS A 123 -3.96 -15.94 6.67
N ILE A 124 -4.94 -16.81 6.39
CA ILE A 124 -4.79 -18.26 6.55
C ILE A 124 -3.71 -18.79 5.60
N TRP A 125 -3.78 -18.40 4.32
CA TRP A 125 -2.87 -18.87 3.28
C TRP A 125 -1.42 -18.41 3.53
N LEU A 126 -1.22 -17.13 3.91
CA LEU A 126 0.10 -16.59 4.26
C LEU A 126 0.71 -17.29 5.47
N THR A 127 -0.10 -17.52 6.51
CA THR A 127 0.33 -18.25 7.71
C THR A 127 0.81 -19.66 7.33
N LEU A 128 -0.02 -20.38 6.57
CA LEU A 128 0.26 -21.75 6.16
C LEU A 128 1.57 -21.86 5.38
N TRP A 129 1.74 -21.06 4.33
CA TRP A 129 2.93 -21.15 3.48
C TRP A 129 4.20 -20.65 4.17
N SER A 130 4.10 -19.67 5.08
CA SER A 130 5.26 -19.24 5.86
C SER A 130 5.78 -20.36 6.77
N ILE A 131 4.87 -21.15 7.39
CA ILE A 131 5.23 -22.33 8.19
C ILE A 131 5.81 -23.45 7.31
N ILE A 132 5.19 -23.74 6.16
CA ILE A 132 5.66 -24.79 5.24
C ILE A 132 7.07 -24.46 4.71
N ILE A 133 7.33 -23.19 4.37
CA ILE A 133 8.65 -22.74 3.91
C ILE A 133 9.72 -22.94 4.97
N ALA A 134 9.43 -22.60 6.24
CA ALA A 134 10.37 -22.81 7.34
C ALA A 134 10.72 -24.30 7.54
N GLY A 135 9.74 -25.17 7.29
CA GLY A 135 9.90 -26.62 7.34
C GLY A 135 10.39 -27.28 6.03
N ALA A 136 10.77 -26.51 5.00
CA ALA A 136 11.09 -27.06 3.69
C ALA A 136 12.32 -27.98 3.72
N TRP A 137 12.23 -29.12 3.05
CA TRP A 137 13.32 -30.07 2.84
C TRP A 137 13.30 -30.57 1.41
N GLY A 138 14.48 -30.87 0.87
CA GLY A 138 14.59 -31.47 -0.45
C GLY A 138 14.14 -32.92 -0.46
N ALA A 139 13.50 -33.35 -1.56
CA ALA A 139 13.15 -34.74 -1.76
C ALA A 139 14.40 -35.63 -1.62
N GLY A 140 14.35 -36.60 -0.71
CA GLY A 140 15.49 -37.47 -0.40
C GLY A 140 16.72 -36.75 0.19
N GLY A 141 16.56 -35.53 0.71
CA GLY A 141 17.66 -34.70 1.22
C GLY A 141 18.47 -33.98 0.13
N SER A 142 17.98 -33.97 -1.12
CA SER A 142 18.69 -33.33 -2.23
C SER A 142 18.68 -31.80 -2.16
N ILE A 143 19.83 -31.16 -2.39
CA ILE A 143 19.93 -29.69 -2.42
C ILE A 143 19.12 -29.09 -3.58
N PRO A 144 19.17 -29.62 -4.82
CA PRO A 144 18.30 -29.13 -5.89
C PRO A 144 16.81 -29.29 -5.55
N GLY A 145 16.43 -30.37 -4.87
CA GLY A 145 15.07 -30.58 -4.40
C GLY A 145 14.63 -29.56 -3.34
N LEU A 146 15.55 -29.12 -2.47
CA LEU A 146 15.27 -28.08 -1.49
C LEU A 146 15.00 -26.74 -2.18
N PHE A 147 15.85 -26.32 -3.12
CA PHE A 147 15.66 -25.07 -3.85
C PHE A 147 14.38 -25.10 -4.70
N ALA A 148 14.07 -26.21 -5.37
CA ALA A 148 12.81 -26.38 -6.10
C ALA A 148 11.59 -26.25 -5.17
N ALA A 149 11.64 -26.84 -3.97
CA ALA A 149 10.57 -26.71 -2.98
C ALA A 149 10.41 -25.25 -2.52
N LEU A 150 11.51 -24.59 -2.13
CA LEU A 150 11.50 -23.18 -1.71
C LEU A 150 10.93 -22.28 -2.80
N GLN A 151 11.35 -22.47 -4.06
CA GLN A 151 10.87 -21.74 -5.23
C GLN A 151 9.35 -21.91 -5.42
N ALA A 152 8.85 -23.14 -5.38
CA ALA A 152 7.42 -23.42 -5.52
C ALA A 152 6.59 -22.83 -4.37
N TYR A 153 7.08 -22.96 -3.13
CA TYR A 153 6.39 -22.45 -1.96
C TYR A 153 6.37 -20.92 -1.93
N ARG A 154 7.42 -20.27 -2.42
CA ARG A 154 7.50 -18.80 -2.55
C ARG A 154 6.50 -18.28 -3.57
N PHE A 155 6.32 -18.97 -4.69
CA PHE A 155 5.23 -18.65 -5.62
C PHE A 155 3.85 -18.74 -4.96
N LEU A 156 3.59 -19.82 -4.22
CA LEU A 156 2.30 -20.02 -3.53
C LEU A 156 2.08 -19.02 -2.39
N GLN A 157 3.12 -18.67 -1.64
CA GLN A 157 3.10 -17.61 -0.63
C GLN A 157 2.81 -16.25 -1.30
N GLY A 158 3.45 -15.98 -2.45
CA GLY A 158 3.25 -14.79 -3.25
C GLY A 158 1.80 -14.55 -3.63
N ILE A 159 1.04 -15.58 -4.01
CA ILE A 159 -0.38 -15.45 -4.36
C ILE A 159 -1.19 -14.78 -3.24
N ALA A 160 -0.94 -15.15 -1.98
CA ALA A 160 -1.65 -14.53 -0.88
C ALA A 160 -1.15 -13.14 -0.51
N LEU A 161 0.13 -12.84 -0.73
CA LEU A 161 0.63 -11.46 -0.64
C LEU A 161 -0.09 -10.56 -1.63
N GLY A 162 -0.26 -11.04 -2.87
CA GLY A 162 -0.91 -10.28 -3.94
C GLY A 162 -2.37 -9.98 -3.67
N ALA A 163 -3.04 -10.85 -2.93
CA ALA A 163 -4.45 -10.69 -2.60
C ALA A 163 -4.72 -9.61 -1.54
N GLU A 164 -3.72 -9.33 -0.69
CA GLU A 164 -3.81 -8.33 0.38
C GLU A 164 -3.96 -6.89 -0.15
N TYR A 165 -3.36 -6.62 -1.31
CA TYR A 165 -3.40 -5.31 -1.98
C TYR A 165 -4.82 -4.90 -2.39
N PRO A 166 -5.50 -5.62 -3.30
CA PRO A 166 -6.85 -5.26 -3.73
C PRO A 166 -7.91 -5.48 -2.65
N CYS A 167 -7.69 -6.36 -1.66
CA CYS A 167 -8.68 -6.58 -0.60
C CYS A 167 -8.51 -5.58 0.56
N GLY A 168 -7.31 -5.52 1.16
CA GLY A 168 -7.02 -4.75 2.36
C GLY A 168 -6.80 -3.27 2.08
N SER A 169 -6.01 -2.91 1.06
CA SER A 169 -5.74 -1.49 0.76
C SER A 169 -6.99 -0.78 0.28
N VAL A 170 -7.77 -1.41 -0.60
CA VAL A 170 -9.03 -0.83 -1.09
C VAL A 170 -10.01 -0.66 0.06
N ALA A 171 -10.18 -1.68 0.92
CA ALA A 171 -11.02 -1.56 2.11
C ALA A 171 -10.52 -0.45 3.05
N ALA A 172 -9.21 -0.32 3.26
CA ALA A 172 -8.65 0.76 4.08
C ALA A 172 -8.99 2.14 3.49
N SER A 173 -8.84 2.30 2.17
CA SER A 173 -9.16 3.55 1.47
C SER A 173 -10.64 3.93 1.60
N GLU A 174 -11.55 2.97 1.42
CA GLU A 174 -13.00 3.16 1.53
C GLU A 174 -13.38 3.60 2.94
N ASN A 175 -12.79 2.98 3.96
CA ASN A 175 -13.02 3.33 5.36
C ASN A 175 -12.41 4.68 5.77
N THR A 176 -11.45 5.23 5.02
CA THR A 176 -10.91 6.57 5.31
C THR A 176 -11.91 7.69 5.02
N GLU A 177 -12.93 7.46 4.20
CA GLU A 177 -14.01 8.42 3.92
C GLU A 177 -15.31 8.12 4.69
N ALA A 178 -15.25 7.21 5.67
CA ALA A 178 -16.39 6.85 6.51
C ALA A 178 -16.78 7.99 7.49
N PRO A 179 -18.07 8.10 7.87
CA PRO A 179 -18.48 9.01 8.94
C PRO A 179 -17.70 8.77 10.23
N GLY A 180 -17.22 9.84 10.87
CA GLY A 180 -16.43 9.77 12.11
C GLY A 180 -14.91 9.76 11.92
N VAL A 181 -14.40 9.79 10.69
CA VAL A 181 -12.99 10.04 10.39
C VAL A 181 -12.76 11.52 10.13
N ASN A 182 -11.72 12.11 10.74
CA ASN A 182 -11.37 13.51 10.48
C ASN A 182 -10.93 13.67 9.03
N PRO A 183 -11.62 14.51 8.22
CA PRO A 183 -11.31 14.61 6.81
C PRO A 183 -9.92 15.16 6.48
N LYS A 184 -9.32 15.91 7.42
CA LYS A 184 -7.95 16.45 7.29
C LYS A 184 -6.86 15.37 7.40
N HIS A 185 -7.21 14.17 7.85
CA HIS A 185 -6.26 13.08 8.12
C HIS A 185 -6.51 11.82 7.30
N THR A 186 -7.31 11.93 6.24
CA THR A 186 -7.72 10.76 5.43
C THR A 186 -6.58 10.15 4.64
N GLN A 187 -5.55 10.94 4.30
CA GLN A 187 -4.41 10.46 3.53
C GLN A 187 -3.37 9.85 4.46
N SER A 188 -3.03 10.55 5.54
CA SER A 188 -2.12 10.01 6.56
C SER A 188 -2.63 8.73 7.19
N LEU A 189 -3.93 8.63 7.53
CA LEU A 189 -4.49 7.40 8.10
C LEU A 189 -4.40 6.21 7.14
N PHE A 190 -4.63 6.43 5.84
CA PHE A 190 -4.43 5.40 4.84
C PHE A 190 -2.96 4.95 4.79
N ILE A 191 -2.04 5.90 4.70
CA ILE A 191 -0.60 5.65 4.59
C ILE A 191 -0.08 4.92 5.83
N LEU A 192 -0.42 5.40 7.02
CA LEU A 192 0.00 4.84 8.30
C LEU A 192 -0.52 3.40 8.48
N ALA A 193 -1.74 3.13 8.01
CA ALA A 193 -2.32 1.79 8.07
C ALA A 193 -1.74 0.85 7.02
N THR A 194 -1.22 1.36 5.89
CA THR A 194 -0.79 0.56 4.74
C THR A 194 0.73 0.61 4.56
N ASN A 195 1.25 1.60 3.84
CA ASN A 195 2.67 1.70 3.48
C ASN A 195 3.58 1.70 4.72
N THR A 196 3.24 2.48 5.75
CA THR A 196 4.02 2.46 6.98
C THR A 196 4.05 1.08 7.62
N ALA A 197 2.96 0.31 7.56
CA ALA A 197 2.97 -1.07 8.05
C ALA A 197 3.94 -1.96 7.25
N ILE A 198 4.03 -1.79 5.93
CA ILE A 198 5.01 -2.46 5.06
C ILE A 198 6.44 -2.14 5.53
N ASP A 199 6.75 -0.86 5.73
CA ASP A 199 8.09 -0.40 6.11
C ASP A 199 8.52 -0.93 7.48
N PHE A 200 7.60 -0.96 8.45
CA PHE A 200 7.83 -1.62 9.72
C PHE A 200 8.09 -3.13 9.54
N GLY A 201 7.41 -3.76 8.59
CA GLY A 201 7.67 -5.14 8.18
C GLY A 201 9.09 -5.33 7.62
N PHE A 202 9.56 -4.41 6.77
CA PHE A 202 10.93 -4.43 6.23
C PHE A 202 11.99 -4.39 7.33
N VAL A 203 11.85 -3.45 8.27
CA VAL A 203 12.77 -3.32 9.41
C VAL A 203 12.71 -4.56 10.29
N ALA A 204 11.51 -5.04 10.61
CA ALA A 204 11.32 -6.22 11.45
C ALA A 204 11.97 -7.47 10.85
N ALA A 205 11.85 -7.70 9.54
CA ALA A 205 12.45 -8.85 8.88
C ALA A 205 13.99 -8.83 8.95
N SER A 206 14.60 -7.69 8.65
CA SER A 206 16.06 -7.55 8.75
C SER A 206 16.55 -7.67 10.19
N LEU A 207 15.82 -7.08 11.14
CA LEU A 207 16.17 -7.14 12.55
C LEU A 207 16.07 -8.57 13.10
N VAL A 208 15.02 -9.30 12.75
CA VAL A 208 14.86 -10.71 13.13
C VAL A 208 16.00 -11.56 12.58
N ALA A 209 16.37 -11.38 11.30
CA ALA A 209 17.50 -12.10 10.72
C ALA A 209 18.82 -11.82 11.44
N ALA A 210 19.11 -10.56 11.75
CA ALA A 210 20.31 -10.15 12.48
C ALA A 210 20.34 -10.73 13.90
N ILE A 211 19.25 -10.60 14.66
CA ILE A 211 19.14 -11.15 16.02
C ILE A 211 19.29 -12.68 16.04
N LEU A 212 18.68 -13.37 15.07
CA LEU A 212 18.82 -14.82 14.98
C LEU A 212 20.26 -15.22 14.66
N LEU A 213 20.99 -14.46 13.84
CA LEU A 213 22.40 -14.70 13.59
C LEU A 213 23.23 -14.53 14.87
N GLU A 214 22.95 -13.51 15.71
CA GLU A 214 23.62 -13.34 17.00
C GLU A 214 23.38 -14.52 17.95
N ILE A 215 22.15 -15.04 17.98
CA ILE A 215 21.75 -16.14 18.87
C ILE A 215 22.39 -17.47 18.43
N PHE A 216 22.32 -17.76 17.14
CA PHE A 216 22.70 -19.06 16.59
C PHE A 216 24.14 -19.12 16.08
N SER A 217 24.79 -17.97 15.90
CA SER A 217 26.09 -17.79 15.23
C SER A 217 26.14 -18.36 13.82
N GLU A 218 27.25 -18.18 13.12
CA GLU A 218 27.49 -18.77 11.80
C GLU A 218 27.51 -20.31 11.79
N ARG A 219 27.54 -20.95 12.98
CA ARG A 219 27.53 -22.42 13.10
C ARG A 219 26.17 -23.05 12.77
N HIS A 220 25.08 -22.29 12.86
CA HIS A 220 23.71 -22.81 12.75
C HIS A 220 22.84 -22.00 11.79
N LEU A 221 23.43 -21.57 10.66
CA LEU A 221 22.76 -20.78 9.61
C LEU A 221 21.46 -21.40 9.08
N GLU A 222 21.33 -22.74 9.11
CA GLU A 222 20.08 -23.43 8.74
C GLU A 222 18.90 -22.99 9.60
N TRP A 223 19.10 -22.83 10.91
CA TRP A 223 18.05 -22.36 11.82
C TRP A 223 17.75 -20.87 11.62
N VAL A 224 18.78 -20.06 11.33
CA VAL A 224 18.64 -18.63 11.10
C VAL A 224 17.69 -18.36 9.93
N TRP A 225 17.91 -18.96 8.76
CA TRP A 225 17.06 -18.69 7.60
C TRP A 225 15.65 -19.26 7.76
N ARG A 226 15.52 -20.46 8.34
CA ARG A 226 14.22 -21.12 8.58
C ARG A 226 13.34 -20.30 9.51
N LEU A 227 13.90 -19.85 10.64
CA LEU A 227 13.17 -19.02 11.60
C LEU A 227 12.86 -17.64 11.05
N THR A 228 13.79 -17.04 10.28
CA THR A 228 13.56 -15.74 9.63
C THR A 228 12.32 -15.79 8.73
N LEU A 229 12.19 -16.82 7.88
CA LEU A 229 10.99 -16.99 7.03
C LEU A 229 9.75 -17.43 7.83
N GLY A 230 9.92 -18.35 8.78
CA GLY A 230 8.83 -18.94 9.55
C GLY A 230 8.12 -17.98 10.48
N LEU A 231 8.87 -17.07 11.11
CA LEU A 231 8.31 -16.02 11.98
C LEU A 231 7.43 -15.03 11.21
N GLY A 232 7.51 -15.00 9.88
CA GLY A 232 6.58 -14.29 9.01
C GLY A 232 5.13 -14.78 9.09
N ALA A 233 4.89 -15.96 9.69
CA ALA A 233 3.55 -16.44 9.98
C ALA A 233 2.86 -15.69 11.13
N LEU A 234 3.61 -15.05 12.05
CA LEU A 234 3.05 -14.44 13.26
C LEU A 234 2.12 -13.24 12.95
N PRO A 235 2.53 -12.25 12.12
CA PRO A 235 1.67 -11.10 11.83
C PRO A 235 0.31 -11.46 11.23
N PRO A 236 0.21 -12.29 10.17
CA PRO A 236 -1.09 -12.64 9.61
C PRO A 236 -1.95 -13.46 10.56
N MET A 237 -1.36 -14.28 11.45
CA MET A 237 -2.12 -14.97 12.52
C MET A 237 -2.74 -14.00 13.52
N ILE A 238 -1.99 -13.00 13.96
CA ILE A 238 -2.50 -11.99 14.92
C ILE A 238 -3.63 -11.20 14.27
N ILE A 239 -3.43 -10.74 13.03
CA ILE A 239 -4.37 -9.90 12.31
C ILE A 239 -5.64 -10.66 11.91
N PHE A 240 -5.55 -11.96 11.65
CA PHE A 240 -6.71 -12.82 11.38
C PHE A 240 -7.80 -12.65 12.45
N PHE A 241 -7.44 -12.67 13.73
CA PHE A 241 -8.41 -12.49 14.82
C PHE A 241 -9.11 -11.13 14.78
N PHE A 242 -8.40 -10.05 14.45
CA PHE A 242 -9.00 -8.74 14.29
C PHE A 242 -9.94 -8.68 13.08
N ARG A 243 -9.56 -9.32 11.97
CA ARG A 243 -10.35 -9.36 10.73
C ARG A 243 -11.65 -10.14 10.83
N THR A 244 -11.73 -11.14 11.70
CA THR A 244 -13.00 -11.85 11.94
C THR A 244 -14.11 -10.92 12.45
N ARG A 245 -13.74 -9.84 13.15
CA ARG A 245 -14.65 -8.84 13.75
C ARG A 245 -14.99 -7.67 12.82
N MET A 246 -14.45 -7.63 11.60
CA MET A 246 -14.75 -6.56 10.64
C MET A 246 -16.09 -6.79 9.95
N HIS A 247 -16.72 -5.71 9.49
CA HIS A 247 -17.92 -5.74 8.65
C HIS A 247 -17.56 -5.31 7.23
N GLU A 248 -18.34 -5.76 6.24
CA GLU A 248 -18.18 -5.32 4.85
C GLU A 248 -18.49 -3.82 4.72
N PRO A 249 -17.67 -3.02 4.01
CA PRO A 249 -17.93 -1.60 3.80
C PRO A 249 -19.30 -1.37 3.16
N GLU A 250 -20.08 -0.43 3.69
CA GLU A 250 -21.43 -0.12 3.18
C GLU A 250 -21.41 0.38 1.72
N GLN A 251 -20.35 1.06 1.31
CA GLN A 251 -20.17 1.61 -0.04
C GLN A 251 -20.03 0.48 -1.09
N PHE A 252 -19.43 -0.65 -0.73
CA PHE A 252 -19.37 -1.81 -1.63
C PHE A 252 -20.77 -2.39 -1.90
N LYS A 253 -21.61 -2.51 -0.85
CA LYS A 253 -22.98 -3.01 -0.99
C LYS A 253 -23.83 -2.15 -1.94
N LYS A 254 -23.58 -0.84 -1.97
CA LYS A 254 -24.29 0.13 -2.82
C LYS A 254 -23.78 0.16 -4.26
N GLY A 255 -22.48 -0.04 -4.50
CA GLY A 255 -21.85 0.09 -5.81
C GLY A 255 -21.57 -1.20 -6.58
N ALA A 256 -21.80 -2.38 -5.99
CA ALA A 256 -21.41 -3.66 -6.59
C ALA A 256 -22.08 -3.93 -7.95
N ILE A 257 -21.32 -4.42 -8.93
CA ILE A 257 -21.85 -4.80 -10.25
C ILE A 257 -22.57 -6.14 -10.11
N LYS A 258 -23.89 -6.17 -10.30
CA LYS A 258 -24.69 -7.41 -10.24
C LYS A 258 -24.54 -8.28 -11.49
N LYS A 259 -24.42 -7.64 -12.67
CA LYS A 259 -24.23 -8.33 -13.95
C LYS A 259 -23.15 -7.62 -14.80
N PRO A 260 -21.92 -8.15 -14.88
CA PRO A 260 -20.90 -7.57 -15.74
C PRO A 260 -21.25 -7.84 -17.21
N THR A 261 -21.29 -6.77 -18.02
CA THR A 261 -21.51 -6.86 -19.47
C THR A 261 -20.27 -6.37 -20.21
N ALA A 262 -20.07 -6.83 -21.45
CA ALA A 262 -18.97 -6.35 -22.30
C ALA A 262 -19.04 -4.84 -22.55
N LYS A 263 -20.27 -4.30 -22.73
CA LYS A 263 -20.51 -2.86 -22.88
C LYS A 263 -20.03 -2.06 -21.67
N LEU A 264 -20.28 -2.55 -20.45
CA LEU A 264 -19.83 -1.89 -19.22
C LEU A 264 -18.30 -1.82 -19.14
N TRP A 265 -17.62 -2.95 -19.35
CA TRP A 265 -16.15 -3.00 -19.31
C TRP A 265 -15.52 -2.12 -20.39
N TRP A 266 -16.09 -2.08 -21.59
CA TRP A 266 -15.65 -1.18 -22.64
C TRP A 266 -15.75 0.29 -22.22
N LEU A 267 -16.88 0.71 -21.65
CA LEU A 267 -17.09 2.08 -21.18
C LEU A 267 -16.12 2.46 -20.06
N ILE A 268 -15.88 1.53 -19.12
CA ILE A 268 -14.94 1.70 -18.00
C ILE A 268 -13.51 1.89 -18.51
N ILE A 269 -13.03 0.97 -19.36
CA ILE A 269 -11.67 1.03 -19.91
C ILE A 269 -11.51 2.32 -20.73
N LYS A 270 -12.46 2.63 -21.61
CA LYS A 270 -12.41 3.86 -22.43
C LYS A 270 -12.27 5.13 -21.60
N LYS A 271 -12.91 5.20 -20.42
CA LYS A 271 -12.87 6.38 -19.55
C LYS A 271 -11.60 6.44 -18.67
N TYR A 272 -11.11 5.30 -18.17
CA TYR A 272 -10.09 5.27 -17.12
C TYR A 272 -8.73 4.69 -17.52
N TRP A 273 -8.56 4.21 -18.76
CA TRP A 273 -7.31 3.56 -19.18
C TRP A 273 -6.07 4.45 -19.02
N VAL A 274 -6.15 5.76 -19.32
CA VAL A 274 -4.99 6.67 -19.18
C VAL A 274 -4.54 6.76 -17.72
N ARG A 275 -5.48 6.88 -16.79
CA ARG A 275 -5.19 6.96 -15.35
C ARG A 275 -4.61 5.65 -14.84
N LEU A 276 -5.17 4.52 -15.28
CA LEU A 276 -4.68 3.20 -14.96
C LEU A 276 -3.24 3.03 -15.47
N SER A 277 -3.00 3.28 -16.76
CA SER A 277 -1.68 3.16 -17.37
C SER A 277 -0.64 4.05 -16.70
N ALA A 278 -0.99 5.29 -16.36
CA ALA A 278 -0.07 6.23 -15.71
C ALA A 278 0.33 5.75 -14.29
N VAL A 279 -0.64 5.35 -13.47
CA VAL A 279 -0.38 4.79 -12.14
C VAL A 279 0.40 3.48 -12.24
N SER A 280 0.01 2.56 -13.13
CA SER A 280 0.67 1.27 -13.33
C SER A 280 2.14 1.44 -13.76
N LEU A 281 2.42 2.33 -14.70
CA LEU A 281 3.78 2.60 -15.16
C LEU A 281 4.62 3.27 -14.07
N SER A 282 4.03 4.20 -13.32
CA SER A 282 4.72 4.84 -12.19
C SER A 282 5.03 3.84 -11.08
N TRP A 283 4.13 2.87 -10.85
CA TRP A 283 4.34 1.79 -9.89
C TRP A 283 5.40 0.80 -10.37
N PHE A 284 5.38 0.40 -11.65
CA PHE A 284 6.43 -0.41 -12.25
C PHE A 284 7.80 0.23 -12.06
N ILE A 285 7.90 1.53 -12.37
CA ILE A 285 9.15 2.28 -12.22
C ILE A 285 9.59 2.31 -10.76
N TYR A 286 8.67 2.57 -9.82
CA TYR A 286 9.02 2.61 -8.41
C TYR A 286 9.51 1.26 -7.91
N ASP A 287 8.75 0.18 -8.16
CA ASP A 287 9.09 -1.17 -7.72
C ASP A 287 10.38 -1.67 -8.39
N TRP A 288 10.67 -1.23 -9.62
CA TRP A 288 11.95 -1.48 -10.28
C TRP A 288 13.14 -0.90 -9.50
N VAL A 289 12.95 0.27 -8.90
CA VAL A 289 14.02 0.98 -8.17
C VAL A 289 14.10 0.52 -6.71
N SER A 290 12.96 0.41 -6.03
CA SER A 290 12.89 0.21 -4.58
C SER A 290 13.20 -1.22 -4.15
N TYR A 291 12.73 -2.23 -4.90
CA TYR A 291 12.92 -3.63 -4.49
C TYR A 291 14.36 -4.09 -4.57
N PRO A 292 15.12 -3.88 -5.67
CA PRO A 292 16.52 -4.20 -5.67
C PRO A 292 17.29 -3.42 -4.61
N ALA A 293 16.92 -2.14 -4.38
CA ALA A 293 17.56 -1.33 -3.37
C ALA A 293 17.40 -1.93 -1.95
N GLY A 294 16.19 -2.37 -1.59
CA GLY A 294 15.95 -3.04 -0.31
C GLY A 294 16.55 -4.44 -0.23
N LEU A 295 16.28 -5.29 -1.23
CA LEU A 295 16.65 -6.71 -1.23
C LEU A 295 18.14 -6.97 -1.30
N TYR A 296 18.87 -6.13 -2.05
CA TYR A 296 20.31 -6.26 -2.23
C TYR A 296 21.11 -5.31 -1.32
N SER A 297 20.47 -4.61 -0.38
CA SER A 297 21.16 -3.69 0.54
C SER A 297 22.27 -4.39 1.35
N SER A 298 21.99 -5.54 1.98
CA SER A 298 22.99 -6.29 2.75
C SER A 298 24.10 -6.87 1.87
N PHE A 299 23.75 -7.34 0.66
CA PHE A 299 24.72 -7.84 -0.32
C PHE A 299 25.60 -6.71 -0.88
N PHE A 300 25.03 -5.55 -1.12
CA PHE A 300 25.76 -4.36 -1.53
C PHE A 300 26.75 -3.93 -0.44
N VAL A 301 26.31 -3.93 0.83
CA VAL A 301 27.18 -3.59 1.96
C VAL A 301 28.26 -4.65 2.17
N SER A 302 27.97 -5.93 2.00
CA SER A 302 28.99 -6.98 2.18
C SER A 302 30.16 -6.81 1.22
N GLN A 303 29.94 -6.27 0.03
CA GLN A 303 31.01 -5.95 -0.93
C GLN A 303 31.82 -4.68 -0.59
N LEU A 304 31.34 -3.89 0.37
CA LEU A 304 32.00 -2.65 0.83
C LEU A 304 32.76 -2.85 2.15
N VAL A 305 32.35 -3.82 2.97
CA VAL A 305 32.94 -4.08 4.29
C VAL A 305 34.19 -4.96 4.14
N PRO A 306 35.34 -4.59 4.74
CA PRO A 306 36.52 -5.45 4.78
C PRO A 306 36.19 -6.82 5.39
N ASP A 307 36.75 -7.90 4.84
CA ASP A 307 36.60 -9.30 5.29
C ASP A 307 35.21 -9.95 5.05
N ASN A 308 34.28 -9.28 4.36
CA ASN A 308 32.93 -9.82 4.06
C ASN A 308 32.16 -10.31 5.30
N ASP A 309 32.34 -9.65 6.45
CA ASP A 309 31.69 -10.02 7.70
C ASP A 309 30.16 -10.01 7.55
N LEU A 310 29.54 -11.19 7.73
CA LEU A 310 28.11 -11.39 7.56
C LEU A 310 27.30 -10.62 8.61
N GLN A 311 27.78 -10.58 9.85
CA GLN A 311 27.11 -9.90 10.97
C GLN A 311 27.06 -8.40 10.73
N ILE A 312 28.20 -7.79 10.36
CA ILE A 312 28.27 -6.36 10.03
C ILE A 312 27.35 -6.03 8.84
N SER A 313 27.33 -6.89 7.82
CA SER A 313 26.50 -6.71 6.62
C SER A 313 25.00 -6.72 6.94
N LEU A 314 24.54 -7.63 7.82
CA LEU A 314 23.14 -7.68 8.23
C LEU A 314 22.74 -6.45 9.06
N TRP A 315 23.58 -5.99 9.99
CA TRP A 315 23.29 -4.82 10.81
C TRP A 315 23.23 -3.52 10.00
N TYR A 316 24.09 -3.36 9.00
CA TYR A 316 23.96 -2.24 8.08
C TYR A 316 22.72 -2.34 7.20
N GLY A 317 22.29 -3.55 6.82
CA GLY A 317 20.99 -3.78 6.18
C GLY A 317 19.83 -3.31 7.07
N VAL A 318 19.88 -3.59 8.38
CA VAL A 318 18.91 -3.08 9.36
C VAL A 318 18.92 -1.55 9.39
N LEU A 319 20.10 -0.93 9.41
CA LEU A 319 20.24 0.53 9.44
C LEU A 319 19.63 1.16 8.18
N ILE A 320 19.92 0.65 6.98
CA ILE A 320 19.34 1.14 5.72
C ILE A 320 17.82 0.99 5.77
N ASN A 321 17.31 -0.16 6.20
CA ASN A 321 15.87 -0.38 6.31
C ASN A 321 15.19 0.53 7.34
N ALA A 322 15.90 0.93 8.40
CA ALA A 322 15.37 1.86 9.39
C ALA A 322 15.05 3.24 8.81
N PHE A 323 15.69 3.66 7.71
CA PHE A 323 15.39 4.92 7.03
C PHE A 323 14.03 4.94 6.31
N TYR A 324 13.43 3.79 6.02
CA TYR A 324 12.09 3.72 5.43
C TYR A 324 11.05 4.35 6.39
N ILE A 325 11.18 4.11 7.71
CA ILE A 325 10.26 4.59 8.76
C ILE A 325 10.12 6.13 8.82
N PRO A 326 11.19 6.92 8.95
CA PRO A 326 11.05 8.38 8.93
C PRO A 326 10.53 8.88 7.58
N GLY A 327 10.93 8.26 6.45
CA GLY A 327 10.43 8.59 5.12
C GLY A 327 8.91 8.47 5.02
N THR A 328 8.38 7.30 5.39
CA THR A 328 6.93 7.00 5.34
C THR A 328 6.12 7.90 6.26
N ILE A 329 6.60 8.17 7.49
CA ILE A 329 5.91 9.05 8.45
C ILE A 329 5.88 10.49 7.93
N ILE A 330 7.00 11.02 7.44
CA ILE A 330 7.07 12.37 6.89
C ILE A 330 6.13 12.49 5.68
N GLY A 331 6.15 11.50 4.78
CA GLY A 331 5.29 11.48 3.61
C GLY A 331 3.80 11.36 3.96
N ALA A 332 3.43 10.64 5.01
CA ALA A 332 2.05 10.58 5.51
C ALA A 332 1.54 11.97 5.90
N LEU A 333 2.34 12.71 6.68
CA LEU A 333 2.00 14.07 7.14
C LEU A 333 1.99 15.08 5.99
N LEU A 334 2.92 14.96 5.03
CA LEU A 334 2.95 15.80 3.84
C LEU A 334 1.77 15.53 2.90
N SER A 335 1.30 14.29 2.80
CA SER A 335 0.18 13.91 1.92
C SER A 335 -1.15 14.53 2.35
N ASP A 336 -1.37 14.75 3.64
CA ASP A 336 -2.53 15.53 4.13
C ASP A 336 -2.41 17.02 3.77
N ARG A 337 -1.19 17.57 3.71
CA ARG A 337 -0.94 19.02 3.50
C ARG A 337 -0.83 19.42 2.04
N LEU A 338 0.00 18.72 1.28
CA LEU A 338 0.29 19.00 -0.13
C LEU A 338 -0.62 18.24 -1.08
N GLY A 339 -1.30 17.21 -0.58
CA GLY A 339 -2.03 16.23 -1.38
C GLY A 339 -1.09 15.15 -1.95
N PRO A 340 -1.62 13.94 -2.19
CA PRO A 340 -0.81 12.76 -2.51
C PRO A 340 -0.02 12.88 -3.82
N LYS A 341 -0.61 13.53 -4.84
CA LYS A 341 0.06 13.78 -6.13
C LYS A 341 1.32 14.63 -5.95
N ASN A 342 1.23 15.72 -5.19
CA ASN A 342 2.32 16.66 -5.05
C ASN A 342 3.41 16.10 -4.12
N THR A 343 3.02 15.38 -3.05
CA THR A 343 3.96 14.66 -2.18
C THR A 343 4.72 13.59 -2.96
N MET A 344 4.05 12.85 -3.85
CA MET A 344 4.70 11.88 -4.73
C MET A 344 5.78 12.53 -5.60
N ILE A 345 5.44 13.62 -6.30
CA ILE A 345 6.37 14.34 -7.18
C ILE A 345 7.57 14.88 -6.38
N LEU A 346 7.31 15.50 -5.22
CA LEU A 346 8.35 16.02 -4.34
C LEU A 346 9.33 14.91 -3.90
N GLY A 347 8.81 13.77 -3.45
CA GLY A 347 9.66 12.65 -3.04
C GLY A 347 10.46 12.06 -4.20
N LEU A 348 9.90 11.97 -5.41
CA LEU A 348 10.62 11.52 -6.60
C LEU A 348 11.80 12.44 -6.96
N PHE A 349 11.63 13.77 -6.86
CA PHE A 349 12.72 14.72 -7.07
C PHE A 349 13.82 14.60 -6.01
N ILE A 350 13.44 14.47 -4.75
CA ILE A 350 14.39 14.30 -3.64
C ILE A 350 15.13 12.96 -3.76
N GLN A 351 14.42 11.89 -4.11
CA GLN A 351 15.00 10.57 -4.38
C GLN A 351 15.99 10.63 -5.55
N ALA A 352 15.64 11.31 -6.65
CA ALA A 352 16.54 11.51 -7.78
C ALA A 352 17.80 12.29 -7.37
N ALA A 353 17.66 13.34 -6.56
CA ALA A 353 18.79 14.13 -6.08
C ALA A 353 19.76 13.29 -5.24
N PHE A 354 19.25 12.51 -4.28
CA PHE A 354 20.10 11.59 -3.50
C PHE A 354 20.68 10.46 -4.35
N GLY A 355 19.93 9.93 -5.31
CA GLY A 355 20.40 8.89 -6.22
C GLY A 355 21.56 9.36 -7.10
N PHE A 356 21.44 10.53 -7.75
CA PHE A 356 22.53 11.13 -8.51
C PHE A 356 23.72 11.53 -7.63
N GLY A 357 23.46 12.09 -6.44
CA GLY A 357 24.51 12.45 -5.48
C GLY A 357 25.31 11.24 -5.01
N LEU A 358 24.62 10.15 -4.64
CA LEU A 358 25.24 8.88 -4.27
C LEU A 358 26.03 8.29 -5.43
N ALA A 359 25.45 8.25 -6.63
CA ALA A 359 26.09 7.68 -7.80
C ALA A 359 27.35 8.46 -8.24
N GLY A 360 27.28 9.79 -8.23
CA GLY A 360 28.40 10.67 -8.57
C GLY A 360 29.51 10.70 -7.51
N GLY A 361 29.13 10.66 -6.23
CA GLY A 361 30.07 10.65 -5.10
C GLY A 361 30.64 9.28 -4.76
N PHE A 362 30.13 8.20 -5.36
CA PHE A 362 30.41 6.82 -4.93
C PHE A 362 31.90 6.50 -4.89
N GLY A 363 32.65 6.88 -5.93
CA GLY A 363 34.09 6.58 -6.02
C GLY A 363 34.92 7.24 -4.93
N ALA A 364 34.61 8.49 -4.57
CA ALA A 364 35.28 9.19 -3.47
C ALA A 364 34.91 8.59 -2.12
N LEU A 365 33.60 8.37 -1.89
CA LEU A 365 33.09 7.86 -0.62
C LEU A 365 33.54 6.42 -0.33
N ARG A 366 33.69 5.57 -1.34
CA ARG A 366 34.14 4.18 -1.16
C ARG A 366 35.50 4.09 -0.48
N ASN A 367 36.39 5.04 -0.76
CA ASN A 367 37.74 5.05 -0.22
C ASN A 367 37.85 5.80 1.12
N GLU A 368 36.96 6.77 1.36
CA GLU A 368 37.05 7.67 2.51
C GLU A 368 36.05 7.36 3.64
N SER A 369 34.83 6.93 3.31
CA SER A 369 33.76 6.71 4.29
C SER A 369 32.62 5.81 3.79
N ILE A 370 32.65 4.54 4.18
CA ILE A 370 31.54 3.59 3.99
C ILE A 370 30.26 4.10 4.69
N ALA A 371 30.40 4.75 5.84
CA ALA A 371 29.27 5.35 6.57
C ALA A 371 28.55 6.43 5.74
N GLY A 372 29.28 7.24 4.97
CA GLY A 372 28.71 8.24 4.07
C GLY A 372 27.84 7.61 2.98
N ILE A 373 28.28 6.49 2.41
CA ILE A 373 27.50 5.71 1.43
C ILE A 373 26.19 5.24 2.06
N ILE A 374 26.26 4.63 3.25
CA ILE A 374 25.10 4.07 3.93
C ILE A 374 24.06 5.14 4.28
N VAL A 375 24.51 6.31 4.77
CA VAL A 375 23.60 7.42 5.12
C VAL A 375 22.94 8.01 3.87
N LEU A 376 23.68 8.22 2.79
CA LEU A 376 23.10 8.71 1.52
C LEU A 376 22.14 7.69 0.90
N TYR A 377 22.46 6.40 1.00
CA TYR A 377 21.53 5.33 0.65
C TYR A 377 20.26 5.43 1.49
N GLY A 378 20.40 5.55 2.81
CA GLY A 378 19.29 5.74 3.74
C GLY A 378 18.37 6.88 3.31
N PHE A 379 18.93 8.05 2.96
CA PHE A 379 18.12 9.16 2.46
C PHE A 379 17.48 8.89 1.09
N PHE A 380 18.14 8.16 0.21
CA PHE A 380 17.58 7.72 -1.07
C PHE A 380 16.33 6.85 -0.87
N VAL A 381 16.39 5.85 0.02
CA VAL A 381 15.22 4.99 0.30
C VAL A 381 14.14 5.74 1.08
N ALA A 382 14.51 6.58 2.05
CA ALA A 382 13.56 7.40 2.80
C ALA A 382 12.76 8.35 1.87
N ALA A 383 13.43 8.95 0.89
CA ALA A 383 12.78 9.82 -0.10
C ALA A 383 11.83 9.04 -1.01
N GLY A 384 12.20 7.80 -1.36
CA GLY A 384 11.33 6.86 -2.08
C GLY A 384 10.05 6.56 -1.31
N GLU A 385 10.13 6.26 -0.02
CA GLU A 385 8.93 6.01 0.78
C GLU A 385 8.10 7.25 1.05
N MET A 386 8.77 8.39 1.30
CA MET A 386 8.09 9.67 1.52
C MET A 386 7.20 10.05 0.33
N GLY A 387 7.67 9.83 -0.91
CA GLY A 387 6.93 10.13 -2.13
C GLY A 387 6.19 8.92 -2.67
N PRO A 388 6.76 8.20 -3.66
CA PRO A 388 6.07 7.15 -4.40
C PRO A 388 5.60 5.97 -3.55
N GLY A 389 6.36 5.50 -2.55
CA GLY A 389 5.94 4.38 -1.70
C GLY A 389 4.60 4.64 -1.01
N ASN A 390 4.48 5.77 -0.33
CA ASN A 390 3.24 6.20 0.31
C ASN A 390 2.08 6.46 -0.66
N ASN A 391 2.37 7.07 -1.81
CA ASN A 391 1.35 7.72 -2.62
C ASN A 391 0.86 6.87 -3.79
N LEU A 392 1.59 5.85 -4.25
CA LEU A 392 1.15 4.99 -5.36
C LEU A 392 -0.13 4.23 -5.02
N GLY A 393 -0.15 3.50 -3.90
CA GLY A 393 -1.35 2.81 -3.45
C GLY A 393 -2.49 3.77 -3.13
N LEU A 394 -2.18 4.94 -2.57
CA LEU A 394 -3.20 5.94 -2.27
C LEU A 394 -3.85 6.48 -3.55
N LEU A 395 -3.04 6.87 -4.55
CA LEU A 395 -3.53 7.34 -5.84
C LEU A 395 -4.27 6.24 -6.60
N ALA A 396 -3.76 5.00 -6.57
CA ALA A 396 -4.41 3.84 -7.19
C ALA A 396 -5.81 3.59 -6.62
N SER A 397 -5.97 3.71 -5.29
CA SER A 397 -7.24 3.48 -4.63
C SER A 397 -8.22 4.67 -4.76
N LYS A 398 -7.72 5.91 -4.70
CA LYS A 398 -8.58 7.11 -4.62
C LYS A 398 -8.76 7.88 -5.93
N ALA A 399 -7.82 7.79 -6.88
CA ALA A 399 -7.79 8.66 -8.08
C ALA A 399 -8.09 7.95 -9.41
N VAL A 400 -7.94 6.62 -9.46
CA VAL A 400 -7.95 5.88 -10.73
C VAL A 400 -9.35 5.45 -11.16
N ALA A 401 -10.10 4.78 -10.29
CA ALA A 401 -11.33 4.10 -10.67
C ALA A 401 -12.44 4.17 -9.60
N PRO A 402 -13.73 4.13 -10.01
CA PRO A 402 -14.87 4.17 -9.09
C PRO A 402 -14.97 2.88 -8.26
N THR A 403 -15.71 2.95 -7.15
CA THR A 403 -15.86 1.88 -6.14
C THR A 403 -16.26 0.54 -6.76
N ALA A 404 -17.07 0.55 -7.82
CA ALA A 404 -17.56 -0.63 -8.53
C ALA A 404 -16.46 -1.53 -9.14
N VAL A 405 -15.31 -0.96 -9.50
CA VAL A 405 -14.18 -1.68 -10.12
C VAL A 405 -12.82 -1.33 -9.49
N ARG A 406 -12.86 -0.69 -8.32
CA ARG A 406 -11.65 -0.21 -7.64
C ARG A 406 -10.71 -1.35 -7.29
N GLY A 407 -11.23 -2.49 -6.83
CA GLY A 407 -10.42 -3.68 -6.54
C GLY A 407 -9.68 -4.20 -7.76
N THR A 408 -10.37 -4.31 -8.90
CA THR A 408 -9.80 -4.78 -10.16
C THR A 408 -8.73 -3.82 -10.68
N PHE A 409 -9.01 -2.51 -10.71
CA PHE A 409 -8.05 -1.51 -11.19
C PHE A 409 -6.82 -1.40 -10.28
N TYR A 410 -7.03 -1.42 -8.95
CA TYR A 410 -5.95 -1.46 -7.97
C TYR A 410 -5.10 -2.72 -8.15
N GLY A 411 -5.74 -3.89 -8.32
CA GLY A 411 -5.06 -5.16 -8.56
C GLY A 411 -4.22 -5.14 -9.83
N ILE A 412 -4.73 -4.59 -10.94
CA ILE A 412 -3.96 -4.45 -12.19
C ILE A 412 -2.77 -3.51 -12.01
N ALA A 413 -2.97 -2.36 -11.38
CA ALA A 413 -1.91 -1.39 -11.13
C ALA A 413 -0.80 -1.96 -10.26
N ALA A 414 -1.16 -2.58 -9.14
CA ALA A 414 -0.22 -3.21 -8.24
C ALA A 414 0.49 -4.40 -8.91
N ALA A 415 -0.22 -5.19 -9.72
CA ALA A 415 0.36 -6.31 -10.46
C ALA A 415 1.44 -5.83 -11.43
N ILE A 416 1.19 -4.75 -12.19
CA ILE A 416 2.19 -4.16 -13.07
C ILE A 416 3.39 -3.62 -12.25
N GLY A 417 3.14 -3.05 -11.08
CA GLY A 417 4.19 -2.72 -10.10
C GLY A 417 5.08 -3.92 -9.77
N LYS A 418 4.48 -5.05 -9.37
CA LYS A 418 5.22 -6.27 -9.02
C LYS A 418 5.92 -6.94 -10.21
N VAL A 419 5.45 -6.74 -11.44
CA VAL A 419 6.23 -7.10 -12.63
C VAL A 419 7.53 -6.27 -12.68
N GLY A 420 7.49 -4.98 -12.33
CA GLY A 420 8.68 -4.15 -12.18
C GLY A 420 9.66 -4.71 -11.15
N ALA A 421 9.16 -5.07 -9.95
CA ALA A 421 9.97 -5.72 -8.91
C ALA A 421 10.61 -7.03 -9.39
N PHE A 422 9.83 -7.88 -10.07
CA PHE A 422 10.30 -9.15 -10.63
C PHE A 422 11.43 -8.93 -11.62
N VAL A 423 11.20 -8.09 -12.65
CA VAL A 423 12.18 -7.90 -13.72
C VAL A 423 13.45 -7.27 -13.15
N ALA A 424 13.33 -6.23 -12.33
CA ALA A 424 14.48 -5.57 -11.73
C ALA A 424 15.30 -6.52 -10.85
N THR A 425 14.65 -7.35 -10.02
CA THR A 425 15.34 -8.32 -9.15
C THR A 425 16.05 -9.40 -9.97
N TYR A 426 15.46 -9.81 -11.09
CA TYR A 426 15.99 -10.85 -11.97
C TYR A 426 17.17 -10.37 -12.82
N VAL A 427 17.12 -9.13 -13.32
CA VAL A 427 18.15 -8.56 -14.22
C VAL A 427 19.24 -7.75 -13.51
N TYR A 428 19.14 -7.56 -12.18
CA TYR A 428 20.02 -6.67 -11.43
C TYR A 428 21.51 -7.01 -11.61
N ASP A 429 21.87 -8.28 -11.46
CA ASP A 429 23.25 -8.75 -11.55
C ASP A 429 23.80 -8.62 -12.98
N GLN A 430 22.95 -8.85 -13.99
CA GLN A 430 23.29 -8.66 -15.40
C GLN A 430 23.55 -7.19 -15.73
N ILE A 431 22.73 -6.26 -15.20
CA ILE A 431 22.97 -4.82 -15.39
C ILE A 431 24.35 -4.43 -14.85
N GLN A 432 24.73 -4.92 -13.67
CA GLN A 432 26.05 -4.63 -13.11
C GLN A 432 27.19 -5.20 -13.98
N ALA A 433 27.03 -6.43 -14.49
CA ALA A 433 28.02 -7.07 -15.35
C ALA A 433 28.19 -6.35 -16.70
N ASP A 434 27.09 -5.87 -17.30
CA ASP A 434 27.10 -5.15 -18.58
C ASP A 434 27.72 -3.75 -18.47
N LEU A 435 27.65 -3.11 -17.30
CA LEU A 435 28.24 -1.79 -17.07
C LEU A 435 29.78 -1.82 -17.08
N SER A 436 30.39 -2.90 -16.60
CA SER A 436 31.85 -3.08 -16.65
C SER A 436 32.24 -4.54 -16.42
N PRO A 437 33.18 -5.09 -17.21
CA PRO A 437 33.73 -6.42 -16.96
C PRO A 437 34.60 -6.47 -15.69
N ASP A 438 35.16 -5.34 -15.25
CA ASP A 438 35.90 -5.23 -13.99
C ASP A 438 34.94 -5.19 -12.79
N GLU A 439 34.94 -6.27 -11.99
CA GLU A 439 34.12 -6.45 -10.78
C GLU A 439 34.32 -5.36 -9.73
N MET A 440 35.48 -4.72 -9.70
CA MET A 440 35.79 -3.68 -8.72
C MET A 440 35.52 -2.27 -9.25
N ALA A 441 35.09 -2.12 -10.50
CA ALA A 441 34.81 -0.82 -11.09
C ALA A 441 33.66 -0.10 -10.35
N THR A 442 33.92 1.16 -9.96
CA THR A 442 32.94 2.04 -9.30
C THR A 442 31.58 2.06 -10.00
N ILE A 443 31.57 2.03 -11.34
CA ILE A 443 30.36 2.10 -12.15
C ILE A 443 29.40 0.91 -11.95
N ARG A 444 29.89 -0.28 -11.58
CA ARG A 444 29.03 -1.44 -11.31
C ARG A 444 28.12 -1.19 -10.11
N PHE A 445 28.62 -0.47 -9.11
CA PHE A 445 27.90 -0.14 -7.90
C PHE A 445 27.07 1.13 -8.04
N SER A 446 27.59 2.16 -8.72
CA SER A 446 26.91 3.45 -8.88
C SER A 446 25.89 3.49 -10.01
N GLY A 447 26.06 2.65 -11.05
CA GLY A 447 25.20 2.61 -12.23
C GLY A 447 23.72 2.38 -11.95
N PRO A 448 23.34 1.39 -11.09
CA PRO A 448 21.95 1.20 -10.70
C PRO A 448 21.30 2.45 -10.09
N PHE A 449 22.05 3.25 -9.31
CA PHE A 449 21.54 4.50 -8.74
C PHE A 449 21.33 5.59 -9.80
N TYR A 450 22.21 5.69 -10.82
CA TYR A 450 21.99 6.58 -11.97
C TYR A 450 20.69 6.23 -12.72
N ILE A 451 20.48 4.94 -12.99
CA ILE A 451 19.27 4.44 -13.67
C ILE A 451 18.04 4.75 -12.81
N GLY A 452 18.09 4.42 -11.51
CA GLY A 452 16.99 4.66 -10.60
C GLY A 452 16.62 6.14 -10.46
N ALA A 453 17.61 7.02 -10.35
CA ALA A 453 17.39 8.47 -10.29
C ALA A 453 16.77 9.03 -11.58
N GLY A 454 17.23 8.58 -12.75
CA GLY A 454 16.64 8.96 -14.03
C GLY A 454 15.19 8.49 -14.17
N LEU A 455 14.92 7.25 -13.80
CA LEU A 455 13.56 6.69 -13.81
C LEU A 455 12.64 7.41 -12.83
N ALA A 456 13.13 7.84 -11.66
CA ALA A 456 12.34 8.63 -10.72
C ALA A 456 11.85 9.96 -11.33
N LEU A 457 12.69 10.64 -12.13
CA LEU A 457 12.29 11.85 -12.85
C LEU A 457 11.25 11.56 -13.94
N VAL A 458 11.38 10.44 -14.65
CA VAL A 458 10.37 9.99 -15.64
C VAL A 458 9.03 9.73 -14.95
N SER A 459 9.04 9.04 -13.82
CA SER A 459 7.84 8.82 -13.00
C SER A 459 7.20 10.13 -12.56
N ALA A 460 8.01 11.12 -12.14
CA ALA A 460 7.51 12.43 -11.73
C ALA A 460 6.80 13.15 -12.89
N ALA A 461 7.33 13.07 -14.10
CA ALA A 461 6.70 13.62 -15.30
C ALA A 461 5.37 12.94 -15.63
N ILE A 462 5.31 11.60 -15.55
CA ILE A 462 4.07 10.83 -15.78
C ILE A 462 2.98 11.24 -14.78
N VAL A 463 3.32 11.27 -13.49
CA VAL A 463 2.40 11.64 -12.41
C VAL A 463 1.91 13.08 -12.58
N PHE A 464 2.81 14.00 -12.93
CA PHE A 464 2.48 15.40 -13.14
C PHE A 464 1.44 15.58 -14.26
N VAL A 465 1.62 14.90 -15.40
CA VAL A 465 0.77 15.07 -16.59
C VAL A 465 -0.55 14.30 -16.49
N PHE A 466 -0.53 13.04 -16.08
CA PHE A 466 -1.66 12.12 -16.30
C PHE A 466 -2.52 11.82 -15.07
N ILE A 467 -2.01 12.06 -13.85
CA ILE A 467 -2.73 11.72 -12.62
C ILE A 467 -3.43 12.96 -12.05
N PRO A 468 -4.74 12.92 -11.75
CA PRO A 468 -5.44 14.03 -11.13
C PRO A 468 -5.12 14.17 -9.63
N GLN A 469 -5.32 15.35 -9.07
CA GLN A 469 -5.23 15.54 -7.62
C GLN A 469 -6.41 14.88 -6.91
N VAL A 470 -6.14 14.23 -5.76
CA VAL A 470 -7.17 13.68 -4.88
C VAL A 470 -7.73 14.79 -4.02
N THR A 471 -9.04 15.02 -4.11
CA THR A 471 -9.75 16.00 -3.29
C THR A 471 -10.42 15.34 -2.10
N HIS A 472 -10.78 16.15 -1.10
CA HIS A 472 -11.72 15.76 -0.07
C HIS A 472 -13.05 15.34 -0.72
N ASP A 473 -13.59 14.15 -0.40
CA ASP A 473 -14.73 13.48 -1.08
C ASP A 473 -14.51 13.10 -2.56
N GLY A 474 -13.24 12.97 -2.99
CA GLY A 474 -12.89 12.61 -4.36
C GLY A 474 -13.49 11.28 -4.83
N MET A 475 -13.56 10.26 -3.96
CA MET A 475 -14.11 8.96 -4.35
C MET A 475 -15.62 9.02 -4.59
N LYS A 476 -16.38 9.72 -3.75
CA LYS A 476 -17.82 9.94 -3.96
C LYS A 476 -18.11 10.72 -5.23
N LYS A 477 -17.29 11.73 -5.54
CA LYS A 477 -17.38 12.46 -6.81
C LYS A 477 -17.11 11.54 -8.00
N LEU A 478 -16.07 10.72 -7.92
CA LEU A 478 -15.70 9.77 -8.97
C LEU A 478 -16.82 8.76 -9.26
N ASP A 479 -17.52 8.30 -8.22
CA ASP A 479 -18.67 7.40 -8.34
C ASP A 479 -19.86 8.10 -9.04
N ARG A 480 -20.23 9.33 -8.61
CA ARG A 480 -21.28 10.12 -9.28
C ARG A 480 -20.97 10.43 -10.74
N ASP A 481 -19.73 10.84 -11.03
CA ASP A 481 -19.27 11.12 -12.40
C ASP A 481 -19.29 9.86 -13.28
N PHE A 482 -19.08 8.69 -12.67
CA PHE A 482 -19.16 7.40 -13.35
C PHE A 482 -20.61 7.04 -13.69
N GLU A 483 -21.53 7.19 -12.75
CA GLU A 483 -22.97 6.97 -12.96
C GLU A 483 -23.51 7.86 -14.08
N ALA A 484 -23.24 9.17 -14.03
CA ALA A 484 -23.65 10.11 -15.06
C ALA A 484 -23.13 9.72 -16.45
N TYR A 485 -21.88 9.22 -16.52
CA TYR A 485 -21.28 8.75 -17.77
C TYR A 485 -21.93 7.46 -18.30
N LEU A 486 -22.31 6.54 -17.42
CA LEU A 486 -23.02 5.32 -17.82
C LEU A 486 -24.40 5.65 -18.40
N VAL A 487 -25.16 6.53 -17.74
CA VAL A 487 -26.48 6.99 -18.21
C VAL A 487 -26.34 7.70 -19.56
N ALA A 488 -25.36 8.59 -19.71
CA ALA A 488 -25.10 9.30 -20.97
C ALA A 488 -24.75 8.37 -22.15
N ASN A 489 -24.23 7.16 -21.88
CA ASN A 489 -23.93 6.14 -22.90
C ASN A 489 -25.03 5.05 -23.01
N GLY A 490 -26.21 5.32 -22.46
CA GLY A 490 -27.37 4.42 -22.52
C GLY A 490 -27.10 3.07 -21.84
N TYR A 491 -26.41 3.08 -20.70
CA TYR A 491 -26.25 1.91 -19.86
C TYR A 491 -27.32 1.91 -18.75
N ASP A 492 -28.00 0.80 -18.58
CA ASP A 492 -29.03 0.65 -17.55
C ASP A 492 -28.39 0.40 -16.16
N LEU A 493 -28.67 1.30 -15.22
CA LEU A 493 -28.14 1.24 -13.86
C LEU A 493 -28.80 0.15 -12.99
N SER A 494 -29.91 -0.45 -13.44
CA SER A 494 -30.56 -1.57 -12.75
C SER A 494 -29.64 -2.80 -12.57
N PHE A 495 -28.60 -2.90 -13.41
CA PHE A 495 -27.56 -3.92 -13.34
C PHE A 495 -26.49 -3.66 -12.27
N MET A 496 -26.59 -2.54 -11.54
CA MET A 496 -25.74 -2.21 -10.40
C MET A 496 -26.50 -2.42 -9.08
N GLY A 497 -25.75 -2.54 -7.98
CA GLY A 497 -26.23 -2.75 -6.61
C GLY A 497 -27.00 -1.59 -5.99
N MET A 498 -27.32 -0.56 -6.78
CA MET A 498 -27.91 0.68 -6.32
C MET A 498 -29.41 0.47 -6.08
N GLU A 499 -29.85 0.58 -4.82
CA GLU A 499 -31.22 0.99 -4.56
C GLU A 499 -31.36 2.43 -5.05
N SER A 500 -32.39 2.71 -5.85
CA SER A 500 -32.68 4.04 -6.35
C SER A 500 -33.05 4.97 -5.19
N THR A 501 -32.08 5.67 -4.61
CA THR A 501 -32.40 6.77 -3.72
C THR A 501 -32.76 7.99 -4.56
N SER A 502 -34.06 8.10 -4.81
CA SER A 502 -34.82 9.31 -5.18
C SER A 502 -34.43 10.04 -6.48
N ALA A 503 -35.47 10.58 -7.13
CA ALA A 503 -35.44 11.29 -8.40
C ALA A 503 -34.30 12.32 -8.52
N PRO A 504 -33.85 12.63 -9.75
CA PRO A 504 -32.88 13.70 -9.98
C PRO A 504 -33.39 14.98 -9.33
N GLU A 505 -32.62 15.53 -8.39
CA GLU A 505 -32.80 16.90 -7.93
C GLU A 505 -32.80 17.77 -9.18
N LYS A 506 -33.93 18.46 -9.40
CA LYS A 506 -34.03 19.46 -10.45
C LYS A 506 -32.92 20.46 -10.20
N ILE A 507 -32.12 20.69 -11.23
CA ILE A 507 -31.28 21.88 -11.34
C ILE A 507 -32.26 23.06 -11.23
N GLU A 508 -32.34 23.69 -10.07
CA GLU A 508 -32.89 25.03 -9.99
C GLU A 508 -31.89 25.94 -10.67
N ASP A 509 -32.29 26.45 -11.84
CA ASP A 509 -31.67 27.60 -12.47
C ASP A 509 -31.59 28.70 -11.41
N VAL A 510 -30.36 29.00 -10.96
CA VAL A 510 -30.06 30.23 -10.25
C VAL A 510 -30.34 31.35 -11.24
N LYS A 511 -31.56 31.88 -11.20
CA LYS A 511 -31.88 33.15 -11.83
C LYS A 511 -31.05 34.20 -11.10
N ASP A 512 -30.14 34.80 -11.86
CA ASP A 512 -29.53 36.08 -11.55
C ASP A 512 -30.64 37.11 -11.23
N THR A 513 -30.93 37.27 -9.94
CA THR A 513 -31.64 38.42 -9.40
C THR A 513 -30.85 38.98 -8.23
N GLU A 514 -29.73 39.62 -8.54
CA GLU A 514 -29.22 40.70 -7.71
C GLU A 514 -29.13 41.96 -8.57
N SER A 515 -30.13 42.82 -8.39
CA SER A 515 -30.08 44.23 -8.72
C SER A 515 -29.01 44.93 -7.87
N PRO A 516 -28.31 45.96 -8.39
CA PRO A 516 -27.17 46.59 -7.73
C PRO A 516 -27.62 47.57 -6.66
N GLN A 517 -27.92 47.08 -5.46
CA GLN A 517 -28.12 47.91 -4.26
C GLN A 517 -27.71 47.15 -3.01
N GLU A 518 -26.40 47.05 -2.74
CA GLU A 518 -25.80 46.94 -1.39
C GLU A 518 -24.26 46.82 -1.49
N GLU A 519 -23.61 47.78 -2.16
CA GLU A 519 -22.15 47.91 -2.15
C GLU A 519 -21.72 49.27 -1.54
N LYS A 520 -22.45 49.72 -0.51
CA LYS A 520 -22.16 51.00 0.16
C LYS A 520 -22.02 50.97 1.68
N GLU A 521 -22.14 49.82 2.35
CA GLU A 521 -22.03 49.78 3.82
C GLU A 521 -20.75 49.11 4.36
N GLY A 522 -19.90 48.53 3.51
CA GLY A 522 -18.63 47.92 3.95
C GLY A 522 -17.42 48.86 3.98
N ILE A 523 -17.47 49.99 3.25
CA ILE A 523 -16.28 50.84 3.01
C ILE A 523 -16.21 52.03 4.00
N GLY A 524 -17.31 52.36 4.66
CA GLY A 524 -17.35 53.44 5.68
C GLY A 524 -16.81 53.03 7.06
N ALA A 525 -16.97 51.75 7.44
CA ALA A 525 -16.63 51.28 8.79
C ALA A 525 -15.11 51.14 9.03
N ASP A 526 -14.32 50.91 7.98
CA ASP A 526 -12.86 50.83 8.09
C ASP A 526 -12.18 52.21 8.05
N ALA A 527 -12.79 53.20 7.37
CA ALA A 527 -12.29 54.57 7.36
C ALA A 527 -12.49 55.30 8.71
N GLU A 528 -13.62 55.05 9.39
CA GLU A 528 -13.89 55.60 10.74
C GLU A 528 -13.03 54.94 11.83
N ARG A 529 -12.72 53.64 11.70
CA ARG A 529 -11.81 52.93 12.62
C ARG A 529 -10.36 53.39 12.48
N GLU A 530 -9.94 53.79 11.29
CA GLU A 530 -8.57 54.31 11.07
C GLU A 530 -8.41 55.78 11.51
N GLN A 531 -9.47 56.59 11.44
CA GLN A 531 -9.48 57.95 12.02
C GLN A 531 -9.52 57.94 13.56
N ALA A 532 -10.25 57.01 14.18
CA ALA A 532 -10.26 56.87 15.65
C ALA A 532 -8.90 56.40 16.21
N ARG A 533 -8.15 55.59 15.46
CA ARG A 533 -6.80 55.17 15.86
C ARG A 533 -5.78 56.32 15.83
N ARG A 534 -5.87 57.21 14.85
CA ARG A 534 -4.95 58.36 14.71
C ARG A 534 -5.20 59.49 15.71
N GLN A 535 -6.37 59.55 16.35
CA GLN A 535 -6.66 60.50 17.44
C GLN A 535 -6.26 60.00 18.84
N THR A 536 -5.85 58.74 18.96
CA THR A 536 -5.39 58.15 20.23
C THR A 536 -3.86 58.07 20.33
N GLU A 537 -3.15 58.42 19.24
CA GLU A 537 -1.68 58.41 19.15
C GLU A 537 -1.07 59.81 18.94
N ALA A 538 -1.83 60.87 19.19
CA ALA A 538 -1.39 62.27 19.31
C ALA A 538 -1.84 62.82 20.67
#